data_AF-A0A2B7ZQE7-F1
#
_entry.id   AF-A0A2B7ZQE7-F1
#
_cell.length_a   1.000
_cell.length_b   1.000
_cell.length_c   1.000
_cell.angle_alpha   90.00
_cell.angle_beta   90.00
_cell.angle_gamma   90.00
#
_symmetry.space_group_name_H-M   'P 1'
#
loop_
_entity.id
_entity.type
_entity.pdbx_description
1 polymer ?
#
loop_
_entity_poly.entity_id
_entity_poly.type
_entity_poly.pdbx_seq_one_letter_code
_entity_poly.pdbx_strand_id
1 'polypeptide(L)' 'FMKLLLPLAWLYGLATSLRNYLYDIGHYRSAKFEAPIICVGNLAVGGSGKTPMVEYLIRHLN' A
#
# COMPACT_ATOMS: atom_id res chain seq x y z
N PHE A 1 23.82 -12.03 -6.47
CA PHE A 1 22.63 -11.57 -7.20
C PHE A 1 21.96 -10.35 -6.57
N MET A 2 21.61 -10.36 -5.27
CA MET A 2 20.95 -9.21 -4.59
C MET A 2 21.65 -7.85 -4.73
N LYS A 3 22.99 -7.83 -4.72
CA LYS A 3 23.77 -6.58 -4.85
C LYS A 3 23.60 -5.88 -6.22
N LEU A 4 23.21 -6.61 -7.27
CA LEU A 4 22.97 -6.04 -8.59
C LEU A 4 21.62 -5.32 -8.68
N LEU A 5 20.63 -5.74 -7.88
CA LEU A 5 19.30 -5.14 -7.81
C LEU A 5 19.23 -3.97 -6.81
N LEU A 6 20.25 -3.80 -5.96
CA LEU A 6 20.34 -2.71 -5.00
C LEU A 6 20.16 -1.31 -5.63
N PRO A 7 20.86 -0.95 -6.74
CA PRO A 7 20.63 0.35 -7.39
C PRO A 7 19.18 0.52 -7.90
N LEU A 8 18.57 -0.56 -8.42
CA LEU A 8 17.15 -0.56 -8.82
C LEU A 8 16.21 -0.41 -7.60
N ALA A 9 16.55 -1.04 -6.48
CA ALA A 9 15.77 -0.94 -5.24
C ALA A 9 15.80 0.48 -4.66
N TRP A 10 16.96 1.16 -4.71
CA TRP A 10 17.07 2.57 -4.34
C TRP A 10 16.24 3.47 -5.25
N LEU A 11 16.28 3.25 -6.57
CA LEU A 11 15.46 4.01 -7.52
C LEU A 11 13.95 3.78 -7.28
N TYR A 12 13.54 2.54 -7.04
CA TYR A 12 12.16 2.20 -6.69
C TYR A 12 11.73 2.84 -5.37
N GLY A 13 12.59 2.81 -4.35
CA GLY A 13 12.35 3.47 -3.06
C GLY A 13 12.18 4.98 -3.23
N LEU A 14 13.06 5.64 -3.96
CA LEU A 14 12.95 7.09 -4.23
C LEU A 14 11.67 7.43 -5.00
N ALA A 15 11.32 6.67 -6.03
CA ALA A 15 10.10 6.89 -6.80
C ALA A 15 8.83 6.71 -5.95
N THR A 16 8.78 5.68 -5.11
CA THR A 16 7.64 5.43 -4.21
C THR A 16 7.54 6.47 -3.10
N SER A 17 8.67 6.88 -2.50
CA SER A 17 8.72 7.97 -1.52
C SER A 17 8.27 9.30 -2.12
N LEU A 18 8.73 9.66 -3.32
CA LEU A 18 8.28 10.87 -4.00
C LEU A 18 6.78 10.82 -4.30
N ARG A 19 6.28 9.68 -4.79
CA ARG A 19 4.84 9.51 -5.02
C ARG A 19 4.05 9.70 -3.73
N ASN A 20 4.46 9.07 -2.63
CA ASN A 20 3.78 9.20 -1.34
C ASN A 20 3.82 10.65 -0.84
N TYR A 21 4.96 11.32 -0.95
CA TYR A 21 5.09 12.74 -0.60
C TYR A 21 4.11 13.63 -1.39
N LEU A 22 3.94 13.37 -2.70
CA LEU A 22 2.96 14.07 -3.54
C LEU A 22 1.50 13.83 -3.10
N TYR A 23 1.18 12.66 -2.54
CA TYR A 23 -0.11 12.41 -1.91
C TYR A 23 -0.24 13.14 -0.57
N ASP A 24 0.82 13.16 0.25
CA ASP A 24 0.82 13.80 1.57
C ASP A 24 0.62 15.32 1.49
N ILE A 25 1.21 15.97 0.48
CA ILE A 25 1.01 17.42 0.22
C ILE A 25 -0.29 17.73 -0.52
N GLY A 26 -1.10 16.72 -0.86
CA GLY A 26 -2.37 16.89 -1.57
C GLY A 26 -2.23 17.28 -3.05
N HIS A 27 -1.08 17.06 -3.67
CA HIS A 27 -0.89 17.30 -5.11
C HIS A 27 -1.72 16.31 -5.95
N TYR A 28 -1.83 15.06 -5.50
CA TYR A 28 -2.76 14.10 -6.08
C TYR A 28 -4.13 14.17 -5.39
N ARG A 29 -5.20 14.02 -6.18
CA ARG A 29 -6.57 13.97 -5.65
C ARG A 29 -6.81 12.66 -4.90
N SER A 30 -7.10 12.77 -3.61
CA SER A 30 -7.60 11.67 -2.80
C SER A 30 -9.12 11.60 -2.92
N ALA A 31 -9.66 10.44 -3.29
CA ALA A 31 -11.12 10.22 -3.28
C ALA A 31 -11.62 10.11 -1.84
N LYS A 32 -12.65 10.87 -1.50
CA LYS A 32 -13.36 10.77 -0.22
C LYS A 32 -14.74 10.18 -0.47
N PHE A 33 -15.17 9.30 0.40
CA PHE A 33 -16.46 8.65 0.35
C PHE A 33 -17.21 8.93 1.65
N GLU A 34 -18.53 9.01 1.58
CA GLU A 34 -19.38 9.29 2.74
C GLU A 34 -19.55 8.07 3.67
N ALA A 35 -19.27 6.87 3.16
CA ALA A 35 -19.30 5.62 3.91
C ALA A 35 -17.95 5.32 4.59
N PRO A 36 -17.94 4.60 5.74
CA PRO A 36 -16.70 4.13 6.35
C PRO A 36 -16.01 3.10 5.44
N ILE A 37 -14.76 3.38 5.05
CA ILE A 37 -13.96 2.49 4.19
C ILE A 37 -12.77 1.94 4.97
N ILE A 38 -12.57 0.62 4.87
CA ILE A 38 -11.42 -0.09 5.44
C ILE A 38 -10.58 -0.63 4.28
N CYS A 39 -9.35 -0.14 4.15
CA CYS A 39 -8.39 -0.61 3.14
C CYS A 39 -7.46 -1.67 3.74
N VAL A 40 -7.46 -2.89 3.20
CA VAL A 40 -6.59 -3.99 3.64
C VAL A 40 -5.47 -4.22 2.63
N GLY A 41 -4.22 -3.95 3.04
CA GLY A 41 -3.03 -4.00 2.19
C GLY A 41 -1.84 -4.69 2.85
N ASN A 42 -0.72 -4.78 2.13
CA ASN A 42 0.57 -5.25 2.66
C ASN A 42 1.71 -4.56 1.90
N LEU A 43 2.85 -4.41 2.57
CA LEU A 43 4.08 -3.80 2.05
C LEU A 43 4.97 -4.77 1.26
N ALA A 44 4.83 -6.08 1.50
CA ALA A 44 5.60 -7.10 0.78
C ALA A 44 4.84 -7.64 -0.44
N VAL A 45 5.60 -7.99 -1.48
CA VAL A 45 5.11 -8.70 -2.67
C VAL A 45 5.00 -10.19 -2.36
N GLY A 46 3.84 -10.81 -2.65
CA GLY A 46 3.58 -12.24 -2.41
C GLY A 46 2.28 -12.52 -1.65
N GLY A 47 2.08 -13.78 -1.27
CA GLY A 47 0.90 -14.24 -0.53
C GLY A 47 0.96 -13.83 0.94
N SER A 48 0.49 -12.63 1.26
CA SER A 48 0.58 -12.05 2.62
C SER A 48 -0.71 -12.20 3.45
N GLY A 49 -1.53 -13.20 3.16
CA GLY A 49 -2.74 -13.47 3.95
C GLY A 49 -3.82 -12.39 3.89
N LYS A 50 -3.81 -11.48 2.89
CA LYS A 50 -4.84 -10.43 2.76
C LYS A 50 -6.24 -11.04 2.65
N THR A 51 -6.41 -12.12 1.89
CA THR A 51 -7.70 -12.81 1.71
C THR A 51 -8.27 -13.35 3.04
N PRO A 52 -7.55 -14.18 3.83
CA PRO A 52 -8.07 -14.61 5.13
C PRO A 52 -8.24 -13.44 6.11
N MET A 53 -7.43 -12.38 6.02
CA MET A 53 -7.61 -11.19 6.85
C MET A 53 -8.90 -10.41 6.53
N VAL A 54 -9.24 -10.28 5.24
CA VAL A 54 -10.51 -9.67 4.82
C VAL A 54 -11.69 -10.52 5.30
N GLU A 55 -11.61 -11.85 5.20
CA GLU A 55 -12.66 -12.74 5.71
C GLU A 55 -12.86 -12.59 7.23
N TYR A 56 -11.76 -12.49 7.99
CA TYR A 56 -11.82 -12.22 9.42
C TYR A 56 -12.51 -10.89 9.73
N LEU A 57 -12.16 -9.82 9.03
CA LEU A 57 -12.77 -8.50 9.23
C LEU A 57 -14.27 -8.51 8.94
N ILE A 58 -14.70 -9.14 7.86
CA ILE A 58 -16.13 -9.26 7.50
C ILE A 58 -16.90 -9.99 8.61
N ARG A 59 -16.32 -11.06 9.19
CA ARG A 59 -16.95 -11.81 10.28
C ARG A 59 -17.07 -11.02 11.59
N HIS A 60 -16.20 -10.03 11.84
CA HIS A 60 -16.20 -9.24 13.09
C HIS A 60 -16.97 -7.92 12.97
N LEU A 61 -17.22 -7.45 11.75
CA LEU A 61 -17.94 -6.20 11.47
C LEU A 61 -19.40 -6.44 11.07
N ASN A 62 -19.84 -7.70 11.00
CA ASN A 62 -21.21 -8.13 10.78
C ASN A 62 -21.88 -8.50 12.11
#